data_AF-A0A8J3SEZ4-F1
#
_entry.id   AF-A0A8J3SEZ4-F1
#
_cell.length_a   1.000
_cell.length_b   1.000
_cell.length_c   1.000
_cell.angle_alpha   90.00
_cell.angle_beta   90.00
_cell.angle_gamma   90.00
#
_symmetry.space_group_name_H-M   'P 1'
#
loop_
_entity.id
_entity.type
_entity.pdbx_description
1 polymer ?
#
loop_
_entity_poly.entity_id
_entity_poly.type
_entity_poly.pdbx_seq_one_letter_code
_entity_poly.pdbx_strand_id
1 'polypeptide(L)'
;MNDVPDRRRVWPALVAASALTLSCAVVAAVAASTAGAELTRGPSPGELRRAAAEEVGRRWQVWPAGRIFPARVRYSAEQGGQEQARRVGISPETRCDRAVDARLREPLRRAGCRAILRATYLDALQAVVITVGVAAFPDDEGAAAAKAALPKGGRPSPGLKALAFRGTVTDRFTAAGRQTSSARRSGPYLVMITIGQTDGRPAKATGEQRPTMFAFADDIAAQILAGVSTPVPPDCSSEEWRC
;
A
#
# COMPACT_ATOMS: atom_id res chain seq x y z
N MET A 1 -21.18 -59.58 60.76
CA MET A 1 -20.39 -58.73 61.69
C MET A 1 -19.71 -57.71 60.80
N ASN A 2 -20.19 -56.46 60.83
CA ASN A 2 -19.79 -55.43 59.86
C ASN A 2 -18.37 -54.94 60.19
N ASP A 3 -17.46 -55.05 59.21
CA ASP A 3 -16.13 -54.43 59.26
C ASP A 3 -16.29 -52.91 59.21
N VAL A 4 -15.93 -52.24 60.30
CA VAL A 4 -15.85 -50.77 60.36
C VAL A 4 -14.42 -50.40 59.93
N PRO A 5 -14.23 -49.70 58.80
CA PRO A 5 -12.90 -49.29 58.36
C PRO A 5 -12.22 -48.43 59.43
N ASP A 6 -10.94 -48.74 59.70
CA ASP A 6 -10.09 -48.03 60.67
C ASP A 6 -9.99 -46.54 60.34
N ARG A 7 -10.78 -45.75 61.08
CA ARG A 7 -11.01 -44.31 60.92
C ARG A 7 -9.72 -43.48 61.00
N ARG A 8 -8.61 -44.05 61.52
CA ARG A 8 -7.32 -43.37 61.71
C ARG A 8 -6.47 -43.24 60.43
N ARG A 9 -6.59 -44.13 59.44
CA ARG A 9 -5.85 -44.03 58.16
C ARG A 9 -6.58 -43.21 57.09
N VAL A 10 -7.90 -43.09 57.20
CA VAL A 10 -8.74 -42.41 56.19
C VAL A 10 -8.63 -40.89 56.29
N TRP A 11 -8.35 -40.37 57.48
CA TRP A 11 -8.26 -38.94 57.75
C TRP A 11 -7.15 -38.20 56.99
N PRO A 12 -5.87 -38.65 56.99
CA PRO A 12 -4.82 -37.99 56.21
C PRO A 12 -5.04 -38.09 54.69
N ALA A 13 -5.63 -39.19 54.21
CA ALA A 13 -5.97 -39.35 52.78
C ALA A 13 -7.10 -38.39 52.34
N LEU A 14 -8.12 -38.20 53.17
CA LEU A 14 -9.20 -37.23 52.93
C LEU A 14 -8.70 -35.79 52.98
N VAL A 15 -7.78 -35.45 53.89
CA VAL A 15 -7.17 -34.12 53.96
C VAL A 15 -6.31 -33.86 52.72
N ALA A 16 -5.50 -34.82 52.28
CA ALA A 16 -4.70 -34.70 51.08
C ALA A 16 -5.56 -34.57 49.81
N ALA A 17 -6.61 -35.37 49.67
CA ALA A 17 -7.55 -35.27 48.57
C ALA A 17 -8.29 -33.92 48.56
N SER A 18 -8.73 -33.45 49.74
CA SER A 18 -9.38 -32.13 49.88
C SER A 18 -8.43 -30.99 49.49
N ALA A 19 -7.19 -31.03 49.98
CA ALA A 19 -6.17 -30.05 49.63
C ALA A 19 -5.85 -30.04 48.13
N LEU A 20 -5.81 -31.21 47.49
CA LEU A 20 -5.60 -31.34 46.05
C LEU A 20 -6.79 -30.80 45.23
N THR A 21 -8.02 -31.08 45.67
CA THR A 21 -9.21 -30.53 45.00
C THR A 21 -9.29 -29.00 45.11
N LEU A 22 -8.94 -28.44 46.28
CA LEU A 22 -8.85 -27.00 46.50
C LEU A 22 -7.76 -26.36 45.64
N SER A 23 -6.59 -26.97 45.53
CA SER A 23 -5.51 -26.45 44.69
C SER A 23 -5.87 -26.51 43.20
N CYS A 24 -6.45 -27.61 42.72
CA CYS A 24 -6.97 -27.69 41.35
C CYS A 24 -8.09 -26.66 41.08
N ALA A 25 -9.01 -26.44 42.01
CA ALA A 25 -10.06 -25.44 41.88
C ALA A 25 -9.51 -24.01 41.81
N VAL A 26 -8.49 -23.68 42.61
CA VAL A 26 -7.80 -22.38 42.57
C VAL A 26 -7.09 -22.19 41.22
N VAL A 27 -6.36 -23.20 40.74
CA VAL A 27 -5.69 -23.13 39.43
C VAL A 27 -6.71 -22.95 38.30
N ALA A 28 -7.83 -23.68 38.32
CA ALA A 28 -8.89 -23.53 37.33
C ALA A 28 -9.54 -22.14 37.37
N ALA A 29 -9.78 -21.58 38.57
CA ALA A 29 -10.32 -20.24 38.74
C ALA A 29 -9.35 -19.15 38.22
N VAL A 30 -8.05 -19.30 38.46
CA VAL A 30 -7.02 -18.38 37.94
C VAL A 30 -6.91 -18.51 36.41
N ALA A 31 -6.91 -19.73 35.88
CA ALA A 31 -6.89 -19.94 34.43
C ALA A 31 -8.14 -19.35 33.77
N ALA A 32 -9.32 -19.56 34.35
CA ALA A 32 -10.58 -18.99 33.87
C ALA A 32 -10.61 -17.46 33.96
N SER A 33 -10.03 -16.85 35.01
CA SER A 33 -9.95 -15.40 35.13
C SER A 33 -8.96 -14.79 34.15
N THR A 34 -7.81 -15.42 33.91
CA THR A 34 -6.86 -14.97 32.88
C THR A 34 -7.43 -15.13 31.47
N ALA A 35 -8.15 -16.22 31.21
CA ALA A 35 -8.83 -16.42 29.93
C ALA A 35 -9.96 -15.41 29.74
N GLY A 36 -10.75 -15.14 30.79
CA GLY A 36 -11.79 -14.11 30.78
C GLY A 36 -11.22 -12.70 30.57
N ALA A 37 -10.10 -12.38 31.20
CA ALA A 37 -9.40 -11.12 31.02
C ALA A 37 -8.87 -10.95 29.58
N GLU A 38 -8.33 -12.00 28.97
CA GLU A 38 -7.89 -11.93 27.57
C GLU A 38 -9.07 -11.86 26.58
N LEU A 39 -10.18 -12.57 26.86
CA LEU A 39 -11.39 -12.54 26.02
C LEU A 39 -12.14 -11.20 26.09
N THR A 40 -11.98 -10.44 27.18
CA THR A 40 -12.63 -9.13 27.39
C THR A 40 -11.68 -7.95 27.18
N ARG A 41 -10.39 -8.23 26.95
CA ARG A 41 -9.37 -7.22 26.71
C ARG A 41 -9.54 -6.61 25.32
N GLY A 42 -9.53 -5.28 25.26
CA GLY A 42 -9.44 -4.56 24.00
C GLY A 42 -8.09 -4.77 23.28
N PRO A 43 -8.01 -4.43 21.98
CA PRO A 43 -6.80 -4.64 21.20
C PRO A 43 -5.64 -3.81 21.74
N SER A 44 -4.46 -4.42 21.75
CA SER A 44 -3.21 -3.73 22.08
C SER A 44 -2.81 -2.74 20.98
N PRO A 45 -1.97 -1.74 21.29
CA PRO A 45 -1.39 -0.86 20.28
C PRO A 45 -0.57 -1.60 19.19
N GLY A 46 -0.05 -2.79 19.51
CA GLY A 46 0.63 -3.64 18.52
C GLY A 46 -0.33 -4.28 17.53
N GLU A 47 -1.47 -4.79 18.03
CA GLU A 47 -2.53 -5.37 17.20
C GLU A 47 -3.16 -4.33 16.28
N LEU A 48 -3.47 -3.14 16.80
CA LEU A 48 -4.01 -2.04 16.00
C LEU A 48 -3.07 -1.63 14.86
N ARG A 49 -1.76 -1.55 15.14
CA ARG A 49 -0.75 -1.22 14.11
C ARG A 49 -0.64 -2.31 13.04
N ARG A 50 -0.66 -3.59 13.42
CA ARG A 50 -0.66 -4.70 12.45
C ARG A 50 -1.91 -4.68 11.58
N ALA A 51 -3.09 -4.52 12.19
CA ALA A 51 -4.36 -4.42 11.47
C ALA A 51 -4.37 -3.24 10.49
N ALA A 52 -3.87 -2.07 10.90
CA ALA A 52 -3.73 -0.91 10.01
C ALA A 52 -2.75 -1.18 8.84
N ALA A 53 -1.61 -1.83 9.10
CA ALA A 53 -0.65 -2.17 8.06
C ALA A 53 -1.21 -3.19 7.05
N GLU A 54 -1.95 -4.19 7.53
CA GLU A 54 -2.63 -5.19 6.69
C GLU A 54 -3.77 -4.59 5.86
N GLU A 55 -4.54 -3.65 6.42
CA GLU A 55 -5.53 -2.87 5.67
C GLU A 55 -4.84 -2.08 4.56
N VAL A 56 -3.83 -1.26 4.90
CA VAL A 56 -3.06 -0.46 3.95
C VAL A 56 -2.52 -1.34 2.82
N GLY A 57 -1.91 -2.49 3.14
CA GLY A 57 -1.34 -3.42 2.17
C GLY A 57 -2.35 -4.10 1.23
N ARG A 58 -3.66 -4.06 1.54
CA ARG A 58 -4.74 -4.64 0.72
C ARG A 58 -5.49 -3.62 -0.13
N ARG A 59 -5.31 -2.31 0.11
CA ARG A 59 -6.04 -1.23 -0.59
C ARG A 59 -5.97 -1.33 -2.10
N TRP A 60 -4.83 -1.69 -2.67
CA TRP A 60 -4.68 -1.85 -4.12
C TRP A 60 -5.64 -2.86 -4.76
N GLN A 61 -6.07 -3.85 -3.99
CA GLN A 61 -6.97 -4.92 -4.43
C GLN A 61 -8.43 -4.64 -4.07
N VAL A 62 -8.67 -3.99 -2.92
CA VAL A 62 -10.00 -3.84 -2.34
C VAL A 62 -10.65 -2.49 -2.71
N TRP A 63 -9.86 -1.42 -2.81
CA TRP A 63 -10.43 -0.09 -3.08
C TRP A 63 -10.86 0.04 -4.56
N PRO A 64 -11.94 0.78 -4.83
CA PRO A 64 -12.26 1.19 -6.18
C PRO A 64 -11.07 1.93 -6.81
N ALA A 65 -10.73 1.62 -8.06
CA ALA A 65 -9.58 2.25 -8.72
C ALA A 65 -9.69 3.79 -8.78
N GLY A 66 -10.91 4.33 -8.86
CA GLY A 66 -11.16 5.78 -8.80
C GLY A 66 -10.89 6.44 -7.44
N ARG A 67 -10.80 5.66 -6.36
CA ARG A 67 -10.34 6.11 -5.03
C ARG A 67 -8.81 6.21 -4.99
N ILE A 68 -8.11 5.22 -5.57
CA ILE A 68 -6.63 5.23 -5.69
C ILE A 68 -6.16 6.33 -6.64
N PHE A 69 -6.86 6.50 -7.76
CA PHE A 69 -6.60 7.53 -8.76
C PHE A 69 -7.79 8.48 -8.79
N PRO A 70 -7.84 9.57 -8.00
CA PRO A 70 -8.95 10.52 -8.01
C PRO A 70 -9.20 11.13 -9.39
N ALA A 71 -10.43 11.61 -9.65
CA ALA A 71 -10.77 12.22 -10.94
C ALA A 71 -10.00 13.52 -11.20
N ARG A 72 -9.62 14.21 -10.14
CA ARG A 72 -8.80 15.44 -10.16
C ARG A 72 -7.75 15.36 -9.05
N VAL A 73 -6.52 15.79 -9.36
CA VAL A 73 -5.42 15.86 -8.39
C VAL A 73 -4.82 17.25 -8.46
N ARG A 74 -4.62 17.90 -7.31
CA ARG A 74 -4.07 19.26 -7.26
C ARG A 74 -2.57 19.23 -7.50
N TYR A 75 -1.99 20.32 -7.99
CA TYR A 75 -0.55 20.52 -8.02
C TYR A 75 -0.22 22.01 -8.00
N SER A 76 0.99 22.33 -7.58
CA SER A 76 1.49 23.71 -7.59
C SER A 76 2.01 24.04 -8.99
N ALA A 77 1.45 25.07 -9.63
CA ALA A 77 1.90 25.49 -10.95
C ALA A 77 3.28 26.17 -10.87
N GLU A 78 4.08 26.08 -11.94
CA GLU A 78 5.44 26.64 -11.95
C GLU A 78 5.47 28.16 -11.72
N GLN A 79 4.46 28.88 -12.20
CA GLN A 79 4.31 30.32 -12.05
C GLN A 79 3.64 30.73 -10.72
N GLY A 80 3.43 29.77 -9.81
CA GLY A 80 2.67 29.94 -8.59
C GLY A 80 1.17 29.66 -8.76
N GLY A 81 0.48 29.42 -7.65
CA GLY A 81 -0.93 29.04 -7.62
C GLY A 81 -1.15 27.53 -7.59
N GLN A 82 -2.42 27.14 -7.49
CA GLN A 82 -2.86 25.74 -7.44
C GLN A 82 -3.69 25.42 -8.67
N GLU A 83 -3.27 24.39 -9.40
CA GLU A 83 -3.96 23.86 -10.56
C GLU A 83 -4.43 22.42 -10.30
N GLN A 84 -5.17 21.85 -11.25
CA GLN A 84 -5.71 20.49 -11.12
C GLN A 84 -5.48 19.70 -12.40
N ALA A 85 -4.81 18.55 -12.26
CA ALA A 85 -4.70 17.57 -13.30
C ALA A 85 -5.98 16.72 -13.35
N ARG A 86 -6.52 16.48 -14.55
CA ARG A 86 -7.73 15.67 -14.76
C ARG A 86 -7.36 14.27 -15.22
N ARG A 87 -7.98 13.26 -14.59
CA ARG A 87 -7.82 11.86 -15.00
C ARG A 87 -8.49 11.63 -16.35
N VAL A 88 -7.73 11.07 -17.29
CA VAL A 88 -8.20 10.67 -18.63
C VAL A 88 -8.75 9.25 -18.59
N GLY A 89 -8.06 8.34 -17.91
CA GLY A 89 -8.50 6.96 -17.80
C GLY A 89 -7.64 6.13 -16.84
N ILE A 90 -8.12 4.92 -16.55
CA ILE A 90 -7.45 3.92 -15.71
C ILE A 90 -7.33 2.62 -16.53
N SER A 91 -6.17 1.98 -16.51
CA SER A 91 -5.97 0.70 -17.19
C SER A 91 -6.54 -0.45 -16.34
N PRO A 92 -7.23 -1.43 -16.95
CA PRO A 92 -7.59 -2.67 -16.27
C PRO A 92 -6.41 -3.64 -16.12
N GLU A 93 -5.29 -3.41 -16.82
CA GLU A 93 -4.09 -4.25 -16.75
C GLU A 93 -3.25 -3.92 -15.51
N THR A 94 -3.08 -4.92 -14.65
CA THR A 94 -2.37 -4.78 -13.36
C THR A 94 -1.07 -5.58 -13.29
N ARG A 95 -0.74 -6.41 -14.28
CA ARG A 95 0.48 -7.23 -14.25
C ARG A 95 1.73 -6.37 -14.26
N CYS A 96 2.63 -6.63 -13.31
CA CYS A 96 3.84 -5.83 -13.12
C CYS A 96 4.72 -5.75 -14.39
N ASP A 97 4.90 -6.86 -15.10
CA ASP A 97 5.75 -6.96 -16.29
C ASP A 97 5.20 -6.21 -17.52
N ARG A 98 3.88 -5.95 -17.52
CA ARG A 98 3.18 -5.18 -18.55
C ARG A 98 3.27 -3.69 -18.31
N ALA A 99 3.41 -3.25 -17.07
CA ALA A 99 3.45 -1.84 -16.69
C ALA A 99 4.84 -1.18 -16.81
N VAL A 100 5.94 -1.94 -16.76
CA VAL A 100 7.31 -1.38 -16.78
C VAL A 100 8.13 -1.82 -18.00
N ASP A 101 9.22 -1.10 -18.28
CA ASP A 101 10.22 -1.48 -19.28
C ASP A 101 10.89 -2.81 -18.94
N ALA A 102 11.35 -3.53 -19.98
CA ALA A 102 11.84 -4.91 -19.83
C ALA A 102 12.96 -5.07 -18.78
N ARG A 103 13.87 -4.09 -18.67
CA ARG A 103 14.98 -4.09 -17.70
C ARG A 103 14.54 -4.03 -16.24
N LEU A 104 13.30 -3.60 -15.95
CA LEU A 104 12.76 -3.51 -14.59
C LEU A 104 11.92 -4.73 -14.19
N ARG A 105 11.55 -5.59 -15.15
CA ARG A 105 10.69 -6.76 -14.86
C ARG A 105 11.30 -7.67 -13.81
N GLU A 106 12.57 -8.01 -13.99
CA GLU A 106 13.28 -8.91 -13.08
C GLU A 106 13.50 -8.29 -11.69
N PRO A 107 14.04 -7.07 -11.55
CA PRO A 107 14.15 -6.40 -10.26
C PRO A 107 12.82 -6.31 -9.49
N LEU A 108 11.73 -5.91 -10.17
CA LEU A 108 10.42 -5.77 -9.52
C LEU A 108 9.82 -7.12 -9.12
N ARG A 109 10.05 -8.17 -9.91
CA ARG A 109 9.64 -9.54 -9.55
C ARG A 109 10.37 -10.00 -8.29
N ARG A 110 11.69 -9.81 -8.21
CA ARG A 110 12.49 -10.17 -7.02
C ARG A 110 12.10 -9.38 -5.78
N ALA A 111 11.70 -8.12 -5.96
CA ALA A 111 11.14 -7.30 -4.90
C ALA A 111 9.72 -7.73 -4.44
N GLY A 112 9.10 -8.72 -5.11
CA GLY A 112 7.78 -9.24 -4.74
C GLY A 112 6.61 -8.43 -5.30
N CYS A 113 6.77 -7.73 -6.44
CA CYS A 113 5.69 -6.93 -7.04
C CYS A 113 4.41 -7.76 -7.22
N ARG A 114 3.33 -7.32 -6.56
CA ARG A 114 2.01 -7.97 -6.59
C ARG A 114 1.17 -7.47 -7.75
N ALA A 115 1.15 -6.15 -7.95
CA ALA A 115 0.41 -5.48 -9.01
C ALA A 115 0.97 -4.08 -9.27
N ILE A 116 0.74 -3.56 -10.48
CA ILE A 116 0.96 -2.15 -10.81
C ILE A 116 -0.31 -1.61 -11.47
N LEU A 117 -1.07 -0.83 -10.73
CA LEU A 117 -2.23 -0.12 -11.27
C LEU A 117 -1.75 1.14 -11.99
N ARG A 118 -2.41 1.53 -13.09
CA ARG A 118 -2.01 2.72 -13.86
C ARG A 118 -3.18 3.59 -14.25
N ALA A 119 -2.96 4.90 -14.16
CA ALA A 119 -3.87 5.92 -14.67
C ALA A 119 -3.09 6.99 -15.43
N THR A 120 -3.77 7.67 -16.34
CA THR A 120 -3.18 8.81 -17.05
C THR A 120 -3.96 10.08 -16.74
N TYR A 121 -3.22 11.15 -16.46
CA TYR A 121 -3.70 12.48 -16.17
C TYR A 121 -3.23 13.45 -17.23
N LEU A 122 -4.01 14.51 -17.39
CA LEU A 122 -3.72 15.66 -18.20
C LEU A 122 -3.62 16.87 -17.27
N ASP A 123 -2.59 17.69 -17.44
CA ASP A 123 -2.45 18.95 -16.70
C ASP A 123 -3.56 19.95 -17.04
N ALA A 124 -3.64 21.05 -16.29
CA ALA A 124 -4.69 22.05 -16.47
C ALA A 124 -4.63 22.71 -17.86
N LEU A 125 -3.41 22.91 -18.39
CA LEU A 125 -3.17 23.52 -19.71
C LEU A 125 -3.33 22.54 -20.88
N GLN A 126 -3.53 21.25 -20.59
CA GLN A 126 -3.67 20.18 -21.58
C GLN A 126 -2.46 20.01 -22.50
N ALA A 127 -1.28 20.40 -22.02
CA ALA A 127 -0.02 20.28 -22.74
C ALA A 127 0.83 19.10 -22.25
N VAL A 128 0.63 18.66 -21.00
CA VAL A 128 1.43 17.65 -20.33
C VAL A 128 0.57 16.44 -19.97
N VAL A 129 1.06 15.26 -20.33
CA VAL A 129 0.47 13.97 -20.00
C VAL A 129 1.33 13.29 -18.94
N ILE A 130 0.67 12.80 -17.88
CA ILE A 130 1.31 12.13 -16.76
C ILE A 130 0.68 10.74 -16.62
N THR A 131 1.43 9.69 -16.91
CA THR A 131 1.03 8.33 -16.51
C THR A 131 1.57 8.06 -15.12
N VAL A 132 0.68 7.75 -14.19
CA VAL A 132 0.97 7.37 -12.81
C VAL A 132 0.80 5.86 -12.66
N GLY A 133 1.75 5.21 -12.00
CA GLY A 133 1.72 3.79 -11.66
C GLY A 133 1.85 3.59 -10.16
N VAL A 134 0.87 2.93 -9.54
CA VAL A 134 0.91 2.54 -8.11
C VAL A 134 1.30 1.07 -8.07
N ALA A 135 2.55 0.77 -7.68
CA ALA A 135 3.05 -0.58 -7.51
C ALA A 135 2.90 -1.03 -6.05
N ALA A 136 2.32 -2.21 -5.85
CA ALA A 136 2.08 -2.82 -4.55
C ALA A 136 3.07 -3.96 -4.28
N PHE A 137 3.62 -3.99 -3.08
CA PHE A 137 4.59 -4.97 -2.60
C PHE A 137 4.10 -5.65 -1.31
N PRO A 138 4.77 -6.71 -0.83
CA PRO A 138 4.44 -7.33 0.45
C PRO A 138 4.67 -6.40 1.64
N ASP A 139 5.71 -5.58 1.58
CA ASP A 139 6.20 -4.76 2.68
C ASP A 139 7.02 -3.55 2.16
N ASP A 140 7.50 -2.74 3.10
CA ASP A 140 8.34 -1.56 2.85
C ASP A 140 9.67 -1.91 2.18
N GLU A 141 10.24 -3.07 2.53
CA GLU A 141 11.55 -3.53 2.04
C GLU A 141 11.49 -3.88 0.55
N GLY A 142 10.48 -4.65 0.13
CA GLY A 142 10.23 -4.94 -1.28
C GLY A 142 10.03 -3.66 -2.09
N ALA A 143 9.21 -2.73 -1.59
CA ALA A 143 9.02 -1.43 -2.24
C ALA A 143 10.34 -0.64 -2.33
N ALA A 144 11.21 -0.72 -1.31
CA ALA A 144 12.51 -0.05 -1.28
C ALA A 144 13.49 -0.65 -2.30
N ALA A 145 13.57 -1.99 -2.37
CA ALA A 145 14.37 -2.70 -3.35
C ALA A 145 13.94 -2.36 -4.80
N ALA A 146 12.63 -2.30 -5.05
CA ALA A 146 12.11 -1.88 -6.36
C ALA A 146 12.47 -0.43 -6.70
N LYS A 147 12.39 0.51 -5.74
CA LYS A 147 12.80 1.90 -5.96
C LYS A 147 14.30 2.00 -6.26
N ALA A 148 15.13 1.21 -5.59
CA ALA A 148 16.58 1.21 -5.81
C ALA A 148 16.99 0.73 -7.22
N ALA A 149 16.14 -0.07 -7.89
CA ALA A 149 16.37 -0.53 -9.26
C ALA A 149 16.05 0.53 -10.33
N LEU A 150 15.34 1.62 -9.98
CA LEU A 150 15.00 2.69 -10.91
C LEU A 150 16.23 3.59 -11.21
N PRO A 151 16.32 4.14 -12.43
CA PRO A 151 17.38 5.08 -12.76
C PRO A 151 17.25 6.37 -11.92
N LYS A 152 18.39 6.94 -11.57
CA LYS A 152 18.47 8.24 -10.87
C LYS A 152 18.38 9.40 -11.87
N GLY A 153 18.07 10.59 -11.36
CA GLY A 153 18.16 11.84 -12.12
C GLY A 153 17.08 12.01 -13.19
N GLY A 154 15.87 11.51 -12.96
CA GLY A 154 14.72 11.80 -13.82
C GLY A 154 14.66 11.01 -15.13
N ARG A 155 15.63 10.14 -15.41
CA ARG A 155 15.70 9.43 -16.70
C ARG A 155 14.42 8.62 -16.96
N PRO A 156 13.73 8.81 -18.10
CA PRO A 156 12.43 8.20 -18.35
C PRO A 156 12.47 6.69 -18.65
N SER A 157 13.66 6.13 -18.91
CA SER A 157 13.84 4.72 -19.26
C SER A 157 15.15 4.17 -18.67
N PRO A 158 15.15 2.93 -18.13
CA PRO A 158 13.98 2.08 -17.96
C PRO A 158 13.07 2.62 -16.83
N GLY A 159 11.76 2.55 -17.01
CA GLY A 159 10.79 3.11 -16.07
C GLY A 159 9.37 2.57 -16.27
N LEU A 160 8.39 3.31 -15.73
CA LEU A 160 6.98 3.09 -15.99
C LEU A 160 6.68 3.32 -17.48
N LYS A 161 5.92 2.42 -18.09
CA LYS A 161 5.43 2.60 -19.47
C LYS A 161 4.32 3.63 -19.51
N ALA A 162 4.40 4.51 -20.51
CA ALA A 162 3.29 5.38 -20.87
C ALA A 162 2.00 4.57 -21.10
N LEU A 163 0.88 5.15 -20.67
CA LEU A 163 -0.45 4.60 -20.86
C LEU A 163 -1.28 5.60 -21.67
N ALA A 164 -1.41 5.34 -22.96
CA ALA A 164 -2.24 6.11 -23.86
C ALA A 164 -3.68 5.57 -23.90
N PHE A 165 -4.65 6.46 -24.08
CA PHE A 165 -6.04 6.11 -24.34
C PHE A 165 -6.43 6.53 -25.75
N ARG A 166 -6.79 5.56 -26.60
CA ARG A 166 -7.14 5.80 -28.01
C ARG A 166 -8.32 6.76 -28.14
N GLY A 167 -8.27 7.64 -29.14
CA GLY A 167 -9.32 8.64 -29.37
C GLY A 167 -9.35 9.77 -28.33
N THR A 168 -8.31 9.91 -27.52
CA THR A 168 -8.16 11.03 -26.56
C THR A 168 -6.90 11.84 -26.88
N VAL A 169 -6.73 12.99 -26.24
CA VAL A 169 -5.49 13.80 -26.33
C VAL A 169 -4.22 13.06 -25.87
N THR A 170 -4.37 11.91 -25.19
CA THR A 170 -3.24 11.10 -24.72
C THR A 170 -2.82 10.00 -25.70
N ASP A 171 -3.51 9.85 -26.84
CA ASP A 171 -3.28 8.75 -27.79
C ASP A 171 -1.84 8.73 -28.33
N ARG A 172 -1.21 9.90 -28.44
CA ARG A 172 0.17 10.05 -28.92
C ARG A 172 1.23 9.86 -27.85
N PHE A 173 0.86 9.69 -26.58
CA PHE A 173 1.82 9.53 -25.49
C PHE A 173 2.36 8.08 -25.42
N THR A 174 3.39 7.83 -26.22
CA THR A 174 4.04 6.52 -26.34
C THR A 174 5.37 6.45 -25.57
N ALA A 175 6.02 5.27 -25.60
CA ALA A 175 7.31 5.06 -24.96
C ALA A 175 8.41 6.05 -25.40
N ALA A 176 8.37 6.53 -26.65
CA ALA A 176 9.33 7.50 -27.20
C ALA A 176 9.09 8.93 -26.69
N GLY A 177 7.84 9.26 -26.35
CA GLY A 177 7.44 10.58 -25.87
C GLY A 177 7.66 10.80 -24.37
N ARG A 178 8.18 9.81 -23.64
CA ARG A 178 8.53 9.93 -22.22
C ARG A 178 9.73 10.85 -22.06
N GLN A 179 9.51 12.03 -21.51
CA GLN A 179 10.52 13.07 -21.28
C GLN A 179 11.26 12.85 -19.97
N THR A 180 10.54 12.62 -18.89
CA THR A 180 11.12 12.41 -17.56
C THR A 180 10.29 11.42 -16.77
N SER A 181 10.83 10.96 -15.65
CA SER A 181 10.14 10.12 -14.68
C SER A 181 10.55 10.46 -13.26
N SER A 182 9.70 10.12 -12.30
CA SER A 182 10.07 10.17 -10.89
C SER A 182 9.40 9.02 -10.15
N ALA A 183 9.85 8.77 -8.91
CA ALA A 183 9.26 7.74 -8.08
C ALA A 183 9.33 8.08 -6.59
N ARG A 184 8.23 7.82 -5.88
CA ARG A 184 8.06 8.05 -4.45
C ARG A 184 7.56 6.77 -3.79
N ARG A 185 7.95 6.55 -2.54
CA ARG A 185 7.67 5.31 -1.81
C ARG A 185 7.18 5.65 -0.40
N SER A 186 6.19 4.90 0.08
CA SER A 186 5.69 4.96 1.45
C SER A 186 5.03 3.63 1.79
N GLY A 187 5.49 2.98 2.86
CA GLY A 187 5.05 1.63 3.22
C GLY A 187 5.22 0.65 2.05
N PRO A 188 4.23 -0.25 1.82
CA PRO A 188 4.30 -1.28 0.78
C PRO A 188 4.05 -0.74 -0.64
N TYR A 189 4.03 0.58 -0.84
CA TYR A 189 3.70 1.22 -2.12
C TYR A 189 4.86 2.01 -2.71
N LEU A 190 5.05 1.84 -4.02
CA LEU A 190 5.90 2.66 -4.88
C LEU A 190 5.05 3.32 -5.95
N VAL A 191 4.95 4.64 -5.92
CA VAL A 191 4.32 5.43 -6.98
C VAL A 191 5.39 5.88 -7.95
N MET A 192 5.28 5.45 -9.20
CA MET A 192 6.11 5.87 -10.32
C MET A 192 5.30 6.78 -11.22
N ILE A 193 5.95 7.76 -11.84
CA ILE A 193 5.33 8.58 -12.88
C ILE A 193 6.23 8.64 -14.10
N THR A 194 5.62 8.70 -15.28
CA THR A 194 6.31 9.08 -16.52
C THR A 194 5.53 10.20 -17.19
N ILE A 195 6.27 11.21 -17.63
CA ILE A 195 5.72 12.48 -18.07
C ILE A 195 6.19 12.76 -19.50
N GLY A 196 5.32 13.36 -20.30
CA GLY A 196 5.66 13.91 -21.61
C GLY A 196 4.58 14.85 -22.10
N GLN A 197 4.66 15.26 -23.36
CA GLN A 197 3.72 16.18 -23.97
C GLN A 197 2.60 15.45 -24.71
N THR A 198 1.43 16.09 -24.82
CA THR A 198 0.27 15.57 -25.57
C THR A 198 0.53 15.38 -27.06
N ASP A 199 1.46 16.12 -27.64
CA ASP A 199 1.82 15.97 -29.07
C ASP A 199 2.67 14.72 -29.36
N GLY A 200 3.13 14.00 -28.32
CA GLY A 200 3.92 12.78 -28.43
C GLY A 200 5.36 13.00 -28.88
N ARG A 201 5.88 14.24 -28.84
CA ARG A 201 7.24 14.55 -29.29
C ARG A 201 8.27 13.66 -28.59
N PRO A 202 9.20 13.02 -29.32
CA PRO A 202 10.19 12.16 -28.71
C PRO A 202 11.16 12.93 -27.79
N ALA A 203 11.60 12.32 -26.70
CA ALA A 203 12.60 12.94 -25.81
C ALA A 203 13.95 13.22 -26.49
N LYS A 204 14.28 12.48 -27.56
CA LYS A 204 15.46 12.74 -28.38
C LYS A 204 15.35 14.04 -29.19
N ALA A 205 14.13 14.50 -29.47
CA ALA A 205 13.89 15.70 -30.27
C ALA A 205 13.96 16.99 -29.44
N THR A 206 13.88 16.90 -28.11
CA THR A 206 13.87 18.05 -27.20
C THR A 206 15.27 18.51 -26.76
N GLY A 207 16.33 17.82 -27.18
CA GLY A 207 17.71 18.14 -26.80
C GLY A 207 18.00 17.75 -25.35
N GLU A 208 18.30 18.74 -24.51
CA GLU A 208 18.58 18.56 -23.08
C GLU A 208 17.30 18.34 -22.26
N GLN A 209 17.38 17.52 -21.21
CA GLN A 209 16.25 17.30 -20.30
C GLN A 209 15.91 18.61 -19.58
N ARG A 210 14.62 18.95 -19.51
CA ARG A 210 14.11 20.10 -18.75
C ARG A 210 13.37 19.62 -17.51
N PRO A 211 14.06 19.10 -16.48
CA PRO A 211 13.41 18.48 -15.34
C PRO A 211 12.55 19.47 -14.53
N THR A 212 12.91 20.75 -14.53
CA THR A 212 12.14 21.81 -13.85
C THR A 212 10.73 21.91 -14.40
N MET A 213 10.58 21.91 -15.74
CA MET A 213 9.30 22.00 -16.48
C MET A 213 8.24 20.99 -16.03
N PHE A 214 8.68 19.87 -15.45
CA PHE A 214 7.83 18.76 -15.05
C PHE A 214 7.81 18.53 -13.53
N ALA A 215 8.43 19.42 -12.74
CA ALA A 215 8.57 19.25 -11.31
C ALA A 215 7.22 19.18 -10.59
N PHE A 216 6.20 19.89 -11.09
CA PHE A 216 4.84 19.85 -10.53
C PHE A 216 4.23 18.44 -10.49
N ALA A 217 4.65 17.54 -11.40
CA ALA A 217 4.12 16.19 -11.47
C ALA A 217 4.49 15.36 -10.23
N ASP A 218 5.52 15.78 -9.47
CA ASP A 218 5.86 15.17 -8.19
C ASP A 218 4.78 15.40 -7.12
N ASP A 219 4.06 16.53 -7.16
CA ASP A 219 2.93 16.80 -6.25
C ASP A 219 1.80 15.79 -6.49
N ILE A 220 1.55 15.44 -7.76
CA ILE A 220 0.55 14.44 -8.16
C ILE A 220 0.95 13.07 -7.59
N ALA A 221 2.21 12.67 -7.75
CA ALA A 221 2.72 11.41 -7.20
C ALA A 221 2.64 11.37 -5.67
N ALA A 222 2.98 12.48 -5.01
CA ALA A 222 2.94 12.59 -3.55
C ALA A 222 1.50 12.48 -3.01
N GLN A 223 0.52 13.15 -3.63
CA GLN A 223 -0.88 13.07 -3.21
C GLN A 223 -1.48 11.69 -3.42
N ILE A 224 -1.22 11.04 -4.57
CA ILE A 224 -1.68 9.66 -4.82
C ILE A 224 -1.05 8.69 -3.82
N LEU A 225 0.25 8.83 -3.56
CA LEU A 225 0.95 8.01 -2.59
C LEU A 225 0.38 8.21 -1.17
N ALA A 226 0.15 9.45 -0.75
CA ALA A 226 -0.45 9.75 0.55
C ALA A 226 -1.85 9.12 0.67
N GLY A 227 -2.67 9.26 -0.38
CA GLY A 227 -4.02 8.69 -0.40
C GLY A 227 -4.06 7.17 -0.23
N VAL A 228 -3.16 6.44 -0.89
CA VAL A 228 -3.13 4.97 -0.78
C VAL A 228 -2.36 4.47 0.44
N SER A 229 -1.33 5.19 0.92
CA SER A 229 -0.41 4.68 1.95
C SER A 229 -0.70 5.15 3.38
N THR A 230 -1.48 6.22 3.58
CA THR A 230 -1.71 6.77 4.93
C THR A 230 -2.53 5.81 5.79
N PRO A 231 -1.98 5.30 6.92
CA PRO A 231 -2.75 4.47 7.83
C PRO A 231 -3.90 5.26 8.44
N VAL A 232 -5.08 4.65 8.49
CA VAL A 232 -6.20 5.16 9.31
C VAL A 232 -6.23 4.28 10.56
N PRO A 233 -6.22 4.86 11.78
CA PRO A 233 -6.31 4.06 12.99
C PRO A 233 -7.62 3.26 12.96
N PRO A 234 -7.59 1.95 13.29
CA PRO A 234 -8.80 1.16 13.38
C PRO A 234 -9.75 1.78 14.38
N ASP A 235 -10.99 2.01 13.95
CA ASP A 235 -12.07 2.49 14.81
C ASP A 235 -12.95 1.30 15.18
N CYS A 236 -12.75 0.76 16.39
CA CYS A 236 -13.52 -0.39 16.89
C CYS A 236 -15.02 -0.10 17.10
N SER A 237 -15.46 1.15 16.94
CA SER A 237 -16.88 1.49 16.97
C SER A 237 -17.56 1.43 15.59
N SER A 238 -16.79 1.29 14.51
CA SER A 238 -17.32 1.24 13.15
C SER A 238 -17.47 -0.19 12.64
N GLU A 239 -18.46 -0.42 11.76
CA GLU A 239 -18.71 -1.75 11.16
C GLU A 239 -17.56 -2.23 10.25
N GLU A 240 -16.66 -1.33 9.85
CA GLU A 240 -15.51 -1.64 8.98
C GLU A 240 -14.39 -2.40 9.72
N TRP A 241 -14.37 -2.34 11.06
CA TRP A 241 -13.35 -2.98 11.89
C TRP A 241 -13.97 -4.00 12.85
N ARG A 242 -13.37 -5.18 12.92
CA ARG A 242 -13.72 -6.18 13.93
C ARG A 242 -12.63 -6.22 14.99
N CYS A 243 -12.95 -5.61 16.12
CA CYS A 243 -12.32 -5.77 17.41
C CYS A 243 -13.23 -6.67 18.26
#